data_AF-M0N6P8-F1
#
_entry.id   AF-M0N6P8-F1
#
_cell.length_a   1.000
_cell.length_b   1.000
_cell.length_c   1.000
_cell.angle_alpha   90.00
_cell.angle_beta   90.00
_cell.angle_gamma   90.00
#
_symmetry.space_group_name_H-M   'P 1'
#
loop_
_entity.id
_entity.type
_entity.pdbx_description
1 polymer ?
#
loop_
_entity_poly.entity_id
_entity_poly.type
_entity_poly.pdbx_seq_one_letter_code
_entity_poly.pdbx_strand_id
1 'polypeptide(L)'
;MDGPAFHEADTLLDTIAHENQAIALSDPDVDPWLRQLITHQIDLLLAWKQKWTSHQGAVVRQYRNESQMKAIAEQRDVSIQTVSQTLSRTGIERIMRTEKSLEKAMVEVWRDST
;
A
#
# COMPACT_ATOMS: atom_id res chain seq x y z
N MET A 1 -13.20 21.39 22.69
CA MET A 1 -12.12 20.51 22.21
C MET A 1 -12.35 20.14 20.74
N ASP A 2 -13.05 20.98 19.97
CA ASP A 2 -13.35 20.73 18.56
C ASP A 2 -12.63 21.80 17.74
N GLY A 3 -11.42 21.47 17.30
CA GLY A 3 -10.67 22.30 16.38
C GLY A 3 -11.09 22.01 14.93
N PRO A 4 -10.86 22.94 13.99
CA PRO A 4 -11.08 22.71 12.56
C PRO A 4 -10.49 21.38 12.05
N ALA A 5 -9.34 20.97 12.58
CA ALA A 5 -8.70 19.69 12.24
C ALA A 5 -9.51 18.45 12.67
N PHE A 6 -10.25 18.50 13.78
CA PHE A 6 -11.10 17.37 14.19
C PHE A 6 -12.35 17.27 13.32
N HIS A 7 -12.95 18.40 12.95
CA HIS A 7 -14.07 18.41 11.99
C HIS A 7 -13.65 17.89 10.61
N GLU A 8 -12.44 18.24 10.16
CA GLU A 8 -11.88 17.73 8.92
C GLU A 8 -11.60 16.22 8.98
N ALA A 9 -11.04 15.74 10.09
CA ALA A 9 -10.85 14.30 10.31
C ALA A 9 -12.19 13.53 10.32
N ASP A 10 -13.23 14.07 10.95
CA ASP A 10 -14.57 13.47 10.97
C ASP A 10 -15.16 13.38 9.55
N THR A 11 -15.02 14.46 8.77
CA THR A 11 -15.43 14.49 7.36
C THR A 11 -14.69 13.44 6.52
N LEU A 12 -13.40 13.26 6.77
CA LEU A 12 -12.60 12.23 6.08
C LEU A 12 -13.03 10.81 6.46
N LEU A 13 -13.36 10.57 7.74
CA LEU A 13 -13.86 9.26 8.19
C LEU A 13 -15.21 8.94 7.56
N ASP A 14 -16.11 9.91 7.47
CA ASP A 14 -17.39 9.77 6.77
C ASP A 14 -17.17 9.47 5.27
N THR A 15 -16.22 10.12 4.63
CA THR A 15 -15.86 9.87 3.22
C THR A 15 -15.36 8.44 3.02
N ILE A 16 -14.44 7.99 3.86
CA ILE A 16 -13.92 6.60 3.86
C ILE A 16 -15.07 5.60 3.97
N ALA A 17 -15.99 5.83 4.91
CA ALA A 17 -17.14 4.95 5.14
C ALA A 17 -18.13 4.97 3.97
N HIS A 18 -18.43 6.13 3.41
CA HIS A 18 -19.41 6.30 2.34
C HIS A 18 -18.90 5.77 1.00
N GLU A 19 -17.64 6.05 0.66
CA GLU A 19 -17.03 5.66 -0.62
C GLU A 19 -16.41 4.25 -0.57
N ASN A 20 -16.42 3.58 0.59
CA ASN A 20 -15.79 2.28 0.82
C ASN A 20 -14.31 2.26 0.40
N GLN A 21 -13.61 3.36 0.68
CA GLN A 21 -12.18 3.53 0.44
C GLN A 21 -11.38 3.09 1.67
N ALA A 22 -10.10 2.79 1.51
CA ALA A 22 -9.23 2.48 2.64
C ALA A 22 -8.64 3.73 3.30
N ILE A 23 -8.54 4.82 2.55
CA ILE A 23 -7.99 6.11 3.00
C ILE A 23 -8.74 7.25 2.32
N ALA A 24 -8.66 8.45 2.89
CA ALA A 24 -9.01 9.69 2.23
C ALA A 24 -7.90 10.71 2.48
N LEU A 25 -7.63 11.56 1.49
CA LEU A 25 -6.58 12.57 1.54
C LEU A 25 -7.21 13.97 1.51
N SER A 26 -6.89 14.80 2.50
CA SER A 26 -7.21 16.23 2.49
C SER A 26 -5.92 17.05 2.42
N ASP A 27 -5.82 17.83 1.36
CA ASP A 27 -4.80 18.86 1.21
C ASP A 27 -5.36 19.92 0.26
N PRO A 28 -5.77 21.10 0.73
CA PRO A 28 -6.44 22.11 -0.09
C PRO A 28 -5.57 22.63 -1.24
N ASP A 29 -4.24 22.52 -1.13
CA ASP A 29 -3.28 22.99 -2.14
C ASP A 29 -3.05 21.97 -3.26
N VAL A 30 -3.53 20.73 -3.08
CA VAL A 30 -3.46 19.67 -4.09
C VAL A 30 -4.78 19.57 -4.86
N ASP A 31 -4.70 19.48 -6.19
CA ASP A 31 -5.89 19.30 -7.03
C ASP A 31 -6.76 18.09 -6.58
N PRO A 32 -8.10 18.23 -6.48
CA PRO A 32 -8.98 17.15 -6.03
C PRO A 32 -8.87 15.86 -6.85
N TRP A 33 -8.73 15.97 -8.18
CA TRP A 33 -8.60 14.81 -9.07
C TRP A 33 -7.32 14.01 -8.78
N LEU A 34 -6.25 14.69 -8.37
CA LEU A 34 -4.97 14.06 -8.06
C LEU A 34 -5.02 13.33 -6.72
N ARG A 35 -5.64 13.94 -5.69
CA ARG A 35 -5.92 13.27 -4.41
C ARG A 35 -6.75 12.00 -4.61
N GLN A 36 -7.77 12.08 -5.47
CA GLN A 36 -8.62 10.94 -5.81
C GLN A 36 -7.84 9.85 -6.57
N LEU A 37 -7.01 10.22 -7.55
CA LEU A 37 -6.18 9.27 -8.29
C LEU A 37 -5.22 8.51 -7.38
N ILE A 38 -4.55 9.21 -6.45
CA ILE A 38 -3.63 8.60 -5.47
C ILE A 38 -4.40 7.66 -4.53
N THR A 39 -5.55 8.10 -4.02
CA THR A 39 -6.44 7.29 -3.17
C THR A 39 -6.84 5.99 -3.87
N HIS A 40 -7.34 6.07 -5.10
CA HIS A 40 -7.73 4.88 -5.87
C HIS A 40 -6.55 3.95 -6.17
N GLN A 41 -5.34 4.47 -6.39
CA GLN A 41 -4.15 3.63 -6.57
C GLN A 41 -3.79 2.87 -5.28
N ILE A 42 -3.95 3.51 -4.12
CA ILE A 42 -3.74 2.87 -2.81
C ILE A 42 -4.80 1.78 -2.58
N ASP A 43 -6.07 2.07 -2.88
CA ASP A 43 -7.14 1.08 -2.78
C ASP A 43 -6.91 -0.13 -3.68
N LEU A 44 -6.46 0.08 -4.92
CA LEU A 44 -6.12 -1.02 -5.83
C LEU A 44 -4.97 -1.88 -5.29
N LEU A 45 -3.93 -1.27 -4.70
CA LEU A 45 -2.85 -2.00 -4.05
C LEU A 45 -3.36 -2.81 -2.86
N LEU A 46 -4.23 -2.25 -2.04
CA LEU A 46 -4.82 -2.94 -0.90
C LEU A 46 -5.73 -4.08 -1.35
N ALA A 47 -6.56 -3.87 -2.36
CA ALA A 47 -7.40 -4.91 -2.96
C ALA A 47 -6.58 -6.08 -3.53
N TRP A 48 -5.38 -5.81 -4.09
CA TRP A 48 -4.46 -6.88 -4.49
C TRP A 48 -3.88 -7.62 -3.28
N LYS A 49 -3.47 -6.90 -2.24
CA LYS A 49 -2.91 -7.50 -1.01
C LYS A 49 -3.94 -8.31 -0.22
N GLN A 50 -5.22 -7.91 -0.24
CA GLN A 50 -6.32 -8.63 0.41
C GLN A 50 -6.56 -10.02 -0.17
N LYS A 51 -6.16 -10.27 -1.43
CA LYS A 51 -6.27 -11.59 -2.06
C LYS A 51 -5.20 -12.59 -1.57
N TRP A 52 -4.22 -12.12 -0.81
CA TRP A 52 -3.17 -12.99 -0.30
C TRP A 52 -3.69 -13.86 0.83
N THR A 53 -3.33 -15.14 0.80
CA THR A 53 -3.50 -16.00 1.98
C THR A 53 -2.56 -15.54 3.10
N SER A 54 -2.86 -15.89 4.35
CA SER A 54 -1.99 -15.59 5.49
C SER A 54 -0.57 -16.12 5.27
N HIS A 55 -0.43 -17.28 4.63
CA HIS A 55 0.86 -17.85 4.25
C HIS A 55 1.60 -16.98 3.22
N GLN A 56 0.93 -16.61 2.12
CA GLN A 56 1.49 -15.72 1.10
C GLN A 56 1.94 -14.38 1.69
N GLY A 57 1.08 -13.75 2.51
CA GLY A 57 1.40 -12.49 3.17
C GLY A 57 2.62 -12.62 4.11
N ALA A 58 2.76 -13.74 4.80
CA ALA A 58 3.93 -13.98 5.67
C ALA A 58 5.23 -14.13 4.86
N VAL A 59 5.21 -14.87 3.75
CA VAL A 59 6.37 -15.04 2.84
C VAL A 59 6.76 -13.69 2.22
N VAL A 60 5.78 -12.90 1.76
CA VAL A 60 6.01 -11.57 1.20
C VAL A 60 6.63 -10.61 2.21
N ARG A 61 6.12 -10.56 3.45
CA ARG A 61 6.67 -9.70 4.50
C ARG A 61 8.14 -10.02 4.77
N GLN A 62 8.47 -11.31 4.82
CA GLN A 62 9.85 -11.75 4.99
C GLN A 62 10.73 -11.39 3.79
N TYR A 63 10.21 -11.57 2.57
CA TYR A 63 10.90 -11.17 1.35
C TYR A 63 11.23 -9.69 1.29
N ARG A 64 10.34 -8.82 1.77
CA ARG A 64 10.63 -7.38 1.86
C ARG A 64 11.77 -7.04 2.81
N ASN A 65 11.91 -7.78 3.91
CA ASN A 65 12.95 -7.50 4.90
C ASN A 65 14.31 -8.07 4.51
N GLU A 66 14.33 -9.27 3.91
CA GLU A 66 15.56 -10.02 3.66
C GLU A 66 16.05 -9.94 2.21
N SER A 67 15.14 -9.68 1.25
CA SER A 67 15.39 -9.69 -0.21
C SER A 67 16.09 -10.95 -0.74
N GLN A 68 16.14 -12.05 0.02
CA GLN A 68 16.84 -13.28 -0.34
C GLN A 68 15.95 -14.52 -0.20
N MET A 69 15.49 -15.08 -1.33
CA MET A 69 14.63 -16.28 -1.33
C MET A 69 15.28 -17.49 -0.66
N LYS A 70 16.61 -17.58 -0.69
CA LYS A 70 17.37 -18.65 -0.03
C LYS A 70 17.22 -18.60 1.50
N ALA A 71 17.36 -17.43 2.10
CA ALA A 71 17.19 -17.26 3.55
C ALA A 71 15.76 -17.62 3.99
N ILE A 72 14.77 -17.21 3.20
CA ILE A 72 13.36 -17.54 3.44
C ILE A 72 13.11 -19.04 3.36
N ALA A 73 13.70 -19.69 2.34
CA ALA A 73 13.59 -21.13 2.14
C ALA A 73 14.17 -21.91 3.33
N GLU A 74 15.35 -21.52 3.82
CA GLU A 74 16.01 -22.12 4.98
C GLU A 74 15.19 -21.92 6.26
N GLN A 75 14.72 -20.69 6.54
CA GLN A 75 13.94 -20.40 7.75
C GLN A 75 12.58 -21.10 7.78
N ARG A 76 12.01 -21.40 6.62
CA ARG A 76 10.69 -22.03 6.49
C ARG A 76 10.74 -23.52 6.20
N ASP A 77 11.94 -24.10 6.09
CA ASP A 77 12.16 -25.50 5.72
C ASP A 77 11.43 -25.90 4.42
N VAL A 78 11.57 -25.07 3.38
CA VAL A 78 10.98 -25.30 2.04
C VAL A 78 12.02 -25.08 0.95
N SER A 79 11.72 -25.51 -0.28
CA SER A 79 12.60 -25.24 -1.42
C SER A 79 12.54 -23.76 -1.85
N ILE A 80 13.64 -23.26 -2.43
CA ILE A 80 13.68 -21.94 -3.08
C ILE A 80 12.61 -21.83 -4.17
N GLN A 81 12.34 -22.93 -4.90
CA GLN A 81 11.31 -22.96 -5.93
C GLN A 81 9.91 -22.73 -5.35
N THR A 82 9.61 -23.30 -4.17
CA THR A 82 8.36 -23.07 -3.43
C THR A 82 8.21 -21.60 -3.04
N VAL A 83 9.28 -20.97 -2.56
CA VAL A 83 9.29 -19.53 -2.23
C VAL A 83 9.03 -18.70 -3.48
N SER A 84 9.77 -18.96 -4.56
CA SER A 84 9.63 -18.24 -5.83
C SER A 84 8.21 -18.35 -6.40
N GLN A 85 7.62 -19.55 -6.43
CA GLN A 85 6.23 -19.75 -6.87
C GLN A 85 5.23 -19.00 -5.99
N THR A 86 5.46 -18.99 -4.67
CA THR A 86 4.61 -18.26 -3.74
C THR A 86 4.67 -16.75 -4.00
N LEU A 87 5.88 -16.18 -4.11
CA LEU A 87 6.07 -14.76 -4.42
C LEU A 87 5.47 -14.39 -5.79
N SER A 88 5.68 -15.22 -6.81
CA SER A 88 5.11 -15.00 -8.15
C SER A 88 3.58 -14.90 -8.12
N ARG A 89 2.90 -15.79 -7.39
CA ARG A 89 1.43 -15.78 -7.24
C ARG A 89 0.89 -14.53 -6.54
N THR A 90 1.70 -13.88 -5.71
CA THR A 90 1.31 -12.64 -5.02
C THR A 90 1.45 -11.38 -5.88
N GLY A 91 2.19 -11.46 -7.00
CA GLY A 91 2.52 -10.29 -7.82
C GLY A 91 3.42 -9.28 -7.11
N ILE A 92 4.20 -9.72 -6.10
CA ILE A 92 4.97 -8.84 -5.21
C ILE A 92 5.90 -7.87 -5.96
N GLU A 93 6.57 -8.32 -7.01
CA GLU A 93 7.45 -7.47 -7.82
C GLU A 93 6.69 -6.30 -8.46
N ARG A 94 5.47 -6.56 -8.96
CA ARG A 94 4.63 -5.49 -9.52
C ARG A 94 4.18 -4.54 -8.42
N ILE A 95 3.73 -5.08 -7.29
CA ILE A 95 3.28 -4.29 -6.13
C ILE A 95 4.41 -3.38 -5.62
N MET A 96 5.62 -3.91 -5.42
CA MET A 96 6.77 -3.12 -4.97
C MET A 96 7.16 -2.01 -5.95
N ARG A 97 7.11 -2.28 -7.26
CA ARG A 97 7.34 -1.23 -8.26
C ARG A 97 6.26 -0.16 -8.22
N THR A 98 4.99 -0.55 -8.12
CA THR A 98 3.87 0.40 -8.03
C THR A 98 3.94 1.24 -6.75
N GLU A 99 4.25 0.63 -5.60
CA GLU A 99 4.47 1.36 -4.34
C GLU A 99 5.61 2.36 -4.46
N LYS A 100 6.71 2.00 -5.11
CA LYS A 100 7.84 2.91 -5.33
C LYS A 100 7.49 4.05 -6.27
N SER A 101 6.70 3.80 -7.32
CA SER A 101 6.19 4.86 -8.20
C SER A 101 5.23 5.79 -7.47
N LEU A 102 4.36 5.24 -6.63
CA LEU A 102 3.42 5.99 -5.82
C LEU A 102 4.16 6.85 -4.79
N GLU A 103 5.14 6.30 -4.08
CA GLU A 103 5.99 7.03 -3.15
C GLU A 103 6.64 8.25 -3.82
N LYS A 104 7.22 8.05 -5.02
CA LYS A 104 7.80 9.16 -5.78
C LYS A 104 6.78 10.23 -6.15
N ALA A 105 5.60 9.81 -6.64
CA ALA A 105 4.53 10.73 -6.99
C ALA A 105 4.05 11.52 -5.76
N MET A 106 3.88 10.86 -4.62
CA MET A 106 3.51 11.52 -3.38
C MET A 106 4.60 12.50 -2.92
N VAL A 107 5.88 12.12 -3.01
CA VAL A 107 6.97 13.06 -2.73
C VAL A 107 6.92 14.25 -3.67
N GLU A 108 6.72 14.07 -4.97
CA GLU A 108 6.61 15.20 -5.91
C GLU A 108 5.43 16.12 -5.61
N VAL A 109 4.28 15.57 -5.19
CA VAL A 109 3.08 16.35 -4.86
C VAL A 109 3.23 17.14 -3.56
N TRP A 110 3.80 16.52 -2.51
CA TRP A 110 3.83 17.11 -1.16
C TRP A 110 5.16 17.75 -0.77
N ARG A 111 6.20 17.66 -1.61
CA ARG A 111 7.51 18.28 -1.34
C ARG A 111 7.52 19.79 -1.57
N ASP A 112 6.62 20.32 -2.38
CA ASP A 112 6.53 21.77 -2.65
C ASP A 112 5.65 22.51 -1.61
N SER A 113 5.11 21.80 -0.61
CA SER A 113 4.21 22.35 0.43
C SER A 113 4.91 22.72 1.76
N THR A 114 6.25 22.72 1.81
CA THR A 114 7.06 23.17 2.97
C THR A 114 8.06 24.24 2.57
#